data_AF-A0A3D3HS39-F1
#
_entry.id   AF-A0A3D3HS39-F1
#
_cell.length_a   1.000
_cell.length_b   1.000
_cell.length_c   1.000
_cell.angle_alpha   90.00
_cell.angle_beta   90.00
_cell.angle_gamma   90.00
#
_symmetry.space_group_name_H-M   'P 1'
#
loop_
_entity.id
_entity.type
_entity.pdbx_description
1 polymer ?
#
loop_
_entity_poly.entity_id
_entity_poly.type
_entity_poly.pdbx_seq_one_letter_code
_entity_poly.pdbx_strand_id
1 'polypeptide(L)'
;MSYQNDKYILIKSNSTSWCKPNNPSIVGEYSYSHSNKFTNLGFLAFLIGSIIYFSPVTNLSFLKVVNHESIKTFNNENIRVKALNHEDSMVDSNPIELSNDLRELFGFKISHWANILKVERKTLYNWKSNSDINIKSDALSRLSVLNEFSSKFRAEHKKFFAKMIFGRYSNKELLVAFTREKLDLQEILDAYDNVYDDLDGFITRADILS
;
A
#
# COMPACT_ATOMS: atom_id res chain seq x y z
N MET A 1 18.57 -41.64 9.32
CA MET A 1 18.36 -42.72 8.34
C MET A 1 19.71 -43.30 8.01
N SER A 2 19.92 -44.60 8.19
CA SER A 2 21.09 -45.29 7.63
C SER A 2 20.61 -46.35 6.65
N TYR A 3 21.39 -46.56 5.59
CA TYR A 3 21.11 -47.50 4.52
C TYR A 3 21.95 -48.76 4.74
N GLN A 4 21.31 -49.92 4.81
CA GLN A 4 22.00 -51.21 4.94
C GLN A 4 21.13 -52.31 4.32
N ASN A 5 21.70 -53.13 3.44
CA ASN A 5 21.07 -54.28 2.76
C ASN A 5 19.71 -53.98 2.09
N ASP A 6 19.69 -53.04 1.13
CA ASP A 6 18.60 -52.78 0.18
C ASP A 6 17.19 -52.62 0.77
N LYS A 7 17.06 -52.11 2.00
CA LYS A 7 15.77 -51.72 2.56
C LYS A 7 15.89 -50.57 3.56
N TYR A 8 15.00 -49.59 3.45
CA TYR A 8 14.89 -48.51 4.43
C TYR A 8 14.15 -49.01 5.67
N ILE A 9 14.79 -48.95 6.84
CA ILE A 9 14.17 -49.27 8.14
C ILE A 9 13.97 -47.98 8.93
N LEU A 10 12.74 -47.77 9.41
CA LEU A 10 12.34 -46.65 10.26
C LEU A 10 12.80 -46.91 11.70
N ILE A 11 13.87 -46.25 12.13
CA ILE A 11 14.34 -46.32 13.52
C ILE A 11 13.48 -45.34 14.34
N LYS A 12 12.53 -45.87 15.12
CA LYS A 12 11.86 -45.13 16.20
C LYS A 12 12.80 -45.07 17.41
N SER A 13 13.32 -43.89 17.73
CA SER A 13 13.95 -43.64 19.03
C SER A 13 12.90 -43.12 20.01
N ASN A 14 12.43 -43.97 20.91
CA ASN A 14 11.76 -43.55 22.14
C ASN A 14 12.75 -43.65 23.31
N SER A 15 12.76 -42.58 24.10
CA SER A 15 13.57 -42.35 25.30
C SER A 15 13.20 -43.30 26.45
N THR A 16 14.18 -43.82 27.20
CA THR A 16 14.26 -43.92 28.68
C THR A 16 15.60 -44.56 29.11
N SER A 17 16.48 -43.83 29.83
CA SER A 17 16.96 -44.05 31.24
C SER A 17 17.66 -45.40 31.51
N TRP A 18 18.79 -45.56 32.19
CA TRP A 18 19.34 -45.11 33.50
C TRP A 18 20.90 -45.24 33.46
N CYS A 19 21.73 -44.45 34.13
CA CYS A 19 22.13 -44.60 35.55
C CYS A 19 22.77 -43.31 36.13
N LYS A 20 22.36 -42.97 37.37
CA LYS A 20 23.01 -42.09 38.38
C LYS A 20 24.02 -42.94 39.23
N PRO A 21 24.80 -42.46 40.23
CA PRO A 21 24.65 -41.23 41.04
C PRO A 21 25.96 -40.48 41.46
N ASN A 22 25.81 -39.28 42.04
CA ASN A 22 26.40 -38.90 43.33
C ASN A 22 25.70 -37.61 43.86
N ASN A 23 25.15 -37.72 45.07
CA ASN A 23 24.51 -36.68 45.90
C ASN A 23 25.46 -36.40 47.11
N PRO A 24 25.21 -35.50 48.10
CA PRO A 24 23.99 -34.74 48.46
C PRO A 24 24.26 -33.20 48.68
N SER A 25 23.32 -32.27 48.84
CA SER A 25 22.25 -32.15 49.86
C SER A 25 21.38 -30.89 49.53
N ILE A 26 20.04 -30.98 49.51
CA ILE A 26 19.07 -30.37 50.49
C ILE A 26 18.94 -28.82 50.36
N VAL A 27 17.81 -28.11 50.24
CA VAL A 27 16.33 -28.30 50.29
C VAL A 27 15.70 -27.01 49.73
N GLY A 28 14.50 -27.07 49.14
CA GLY A 28 13.71 -25.86 48.83
C GLY A 28 12.46 -26.14 48.01
N GLU A 29 11.30 -25.85 48.58
CA GLU A 29 9.95 -26.30 48.24
C GLU A 29 9.34 -25.76 46.92
N TYR A 30 8.35 -26.52 46.41
CA TYR A 30 7.44 -26.11 45.35
C TYR A 30 6.38 -25.13 45.88
N SER A 31 5.98 -24.16 45.07
CA SER A 31 4.63 -23.60 45.10
C SER A 31 4.19 -23.11 43.73
N TYR A 32 3.14 -23.74 43.22
CA TYR A 32 2.29 -23.24 42.15
C TYR A 32 1.48 -22.06 42.70
N SER A 33 1.47 -20.92 42.01
CA SER A 33 0.48 -19.87 42.26
C SER A 33 -0.05 -19.32 40.95
N HIS A 34 -1.36 -19.45 40.82
CA HIS A 34 -2.21 -18.93 39.76
C HIS A 34 -2.56 -17.48 40.14
N SER A 35 -2.39 -16.51 39.24
CA SER A 35 -3.12 -15.24 39.37
C SER A 35 -3.54 -14.69 38.01
N ASN A 36 -4.85 -14.51 37.90
CA ASN A 36 -5.56 -13.86 36.82
C ASN A 36 -5.62 -12.35 37.07
N LYS A 37 -5.59 -11.58 35.97
CA LYS A 37 -6.21 -10.25 35.71
C LYS A 37 -5.83 -9.08 36.62
N PHE A 38 -5.34 -7.98 36.04
CA PHE A 38 -5.57 -6.55 36.40
C PHE A 38 -4.76 -5.71 35.39
N THR A 39 -5.13 -4.57 34.78
CA THR A 39 -6.35 -3.79 34.59
C THR A 39 -5.98 -2.67 33.60
N ASN A 40 -6.94 -2.25 32.78
CA ASN A 40 -6.92 -0.94 32.12
C ASN A 40 -6.83 0.19 33.16
N LEU A 41 -6.11 1.27 32.81
CA LEU A 41 -6.20 2.69 33.20
C LEU A 41 -4.76 3.22 32.98
N GLY A 42 -4.44 4.12 32.06
CA GLY A 42 -5.12 5.35 31.69
C GLY A 42 -4.25 6.51 32.19
N PHE A 43 -3.47 7.14 31.31
CA PHE A 43 -3.01 8.52 31.53
C PHE A 43 -3.02 9.29 30.21
N LEU A 44 -4.04 10.13 30.14
CA LEU A 44 -4.22 11.27 29.26
C LEU A 44 -3.24 12.37 29.73
N ALA A 45 -2.42 12.93 28.85
CA ALA A 45 -1.78 14.22 29.08
C ALA A 45 -1.67 15.01 27.78
N PHE A 46 -2.60 15.95 27.69
CA PHE A 46 -2.68 17.13 26.84
C PHE A 46 -1.33 17.84 26.66
N LEU A 47 -0.97 18.17 25.41
CA LEU A 47 -0.15 19.35 25.12
C LEU A 47 -0.93 20.27 24.17
N ILE A 48 -1.69 21.18 24.79
CA ILE A 48 -2.03 22.48 24.18
C ILE A 48 -0.75 23.31 24.17
N GLY A 49 -0.43 23.94 23.04
CA GLY A 49 0.54 25.04 23.05
C GLY A 49 1.22 25.35 21.72
N SER A 50 0.49 25.91 20.75
CA SER A 50 1.01 26.92 19.81
C SER A 50 -0.11 27.46 18.93
N ILE A 51 -0.97 28.28 19.55
CA ILE A 51 -1.69 29.32 18.81
C ILE A 51 -0.67 30.45 18.63
N ILE A 52 -0.15 30.61 17.42
CA ILE A 52 0.46 31.87 17.00
C ILE A 52 -0.45 32.51 15.95
N TYR A 53 -0.91 33.69 16.35
CA TYR A 53 -1.74 34.67 15.68
C TYR A 53 -1.40 34.87 14.19
N PHE A 54 -2.39 34.69 13.32
CA PHE A 54 -2.49 35.43 12.07
C PHE A 54 -3.77 36.28 12.14
N SER A 55 -3.61 37.56 12.45
CA SER A 55 -4.67 38.55 12.29
C SER A 55 -4.81 38.92 10.79
N PRO A 56 -6.01 39.25 10.32
CA PRO A 56 -6.24 39.65 8.95
C PRO A 56 -5.84 41.12 8.77
N VAL A 57 -4.99 41.43 7.78
CA VAL A 57 -4.74 42.81 7.37
C VAL A 57 -5.91 43.27 6.50
N THR A 58 -6.41 44.45 6.85
CA THR A 58 -7.58 45.14 6.34
C THR A 58 -7.38 45.73 4.95
N ASN A 59 -8.51 45.91 4.27
CA ASN A 59 -8.70 46.64 3.02
C ASN A 59 -7.96 47.99 2.99
N LEU A 60 -7.23 48.22 1.90
CA LEU A 60 -6.94 49.55 1.40
C LEU A 60 -7.48 49.66 -0.02
N SER A 61 -8.66 50.23 -0.16
CA SER A 61 -9.20 50.74 -1.42
C SER A 61 -9.04 52.26 -1.43
N PHE A 62 -8.19 52.78 -2.31
CA PHE A 62 -8.38 54.11 -2.90
C PHE A 62 -7.70 54.23 -4.27
N LEU A 63 -8.56 54.16 -5.31
CA LEU A 63 -8.60 54.82 -6.63
C LEU A 63 -7.33 55.57 -7.10
N LYS A 64 -6.93 55.55 -8.39
CA LYS A 64 -7.69 56.19 -9.50
C LYS A 64 -7.03 55.95 -10.88
N VAL A 65 -7.77 55.28 -11.77
CA VAL A 65 -8.10 55.61 -13.19
C VAL A 65 -7.00 56.05 -14.17
N VAL A 66 -6.84 55.35 -15.30
CA VAL A 66 -7.25 55.76 -16.67
C VAL A 66 -7.34 54.51 -17.59
N ASN A 67 -8.33 54.54 -18.48
CA ASN A 67 -8.99 53.49 -19.27
C ASN A 67 -8.22 52.96 -20.49
N HIS A 68 -8.48 51.70 -20.90
CA HIS A 68 -9.23 51.38 -22.14
C HIS A 68 -9.61 49.88 -22.19
N GLU A 69 -10.92 49.63 -22.41
CA GLU A 69 -11.59 48.49 -23.08
C GLU A 69 -10.87 47.12 -23.17
N SER A 70 -11.44 45.97 -22.78
CA SER A 70 -12.76 45.47 -23.16
C SER A 70 -13.30 44.41 -22.18
N ILE A 71 -14.58 44.49 -21.88
CA ILE A 71 -15.37 43.52 -21.13
C ILE A 71 -15.54 42.24 -21.96
N LYS A 72 -15.10 41.09 -21.43
CA LYS A 72 -15.84 39.82 -21.51
C LYS A 72 -15.68 39.04 -20.22
N THR A 73 -16.74 39.09 -19.43
CA THR A 73 -17.12 38.15 -18.37
C THR A 73 -16.86 36.71 -18.81
N PHE A 74 -15.95 35.99 -18.16
CA PHE A 74 -15.90 34.53 -18.27
C PHE A 74 -16.63 33.94 -17.07
N ASN A 75 -17.88 33.58 -17.36
CA ASN A 75 -18.74 32.85 -16.48
C ASN A 75 -18.10 31.51 -16.10
N ASN A 76 -18.40 31.13 -14.86
CA ASN A 76 -18.30 29.80 -14.31
C ASN A 76 -19.11 28.84 -15.21
N GLU A 77 -18.48 28.22 -16.20
CA GLU A 77 -19.06 27.16 -17.01
C GLU A 77 -18.33 25.85 -16.72
N ASN A 78 -19.13 24.88 -16.29
CA ASN A 78 -18.85 23.46 -16.32
C ASN A 78 -18.12 23.12 -17.63
N ILE A 79 -16.81 22.87 -17.53
CA ILE A 79 -16.03 22.32 -18.64
C ILE A 79 -16.44 20.86 -18.79
N ARG A 80 -17.53 20.67 -19.54
CA ARG A 80 -17.83 19.43 -20.23
C ARG A 80 -16.71 19.25 -21.24
N VAL A 81 -15.91 18.21 -21.02
CA VAL A 81 -14.73 17.82 -21.78
C VAL A 81 -14.96 18.03 -23.28
N LYS A 82 -14.24 18.98 -23.85
CA LYS A 82 -14.02 19.03 -25.30
C LYS A 82 -12.58 18.61 -25.52
N ALA A 83 -12.47 17.44 -26.14
CA ALA A 83 -11.26 16.72 -26.49
C ALA A 83 -10.08 17.64 -26.81
N LEU A 84 -9.02 17.51 -26.01
CA LEU A 84 -7.68 17.86 -26.42
C LEU A 84 -7.18 16.70 -27.26
N ASN A 85 -7.09 16.95 -28.57
CA ASN A 85 -6.57 16.04 -29.56
C ASN A 85 -5.13 15.63 -29.20
N HIS A 86 -4.97 14.36 -28.83
CA HIS A 86 -3.77 13.60 -29.14
C HIS A 86 -4.23 12.22 -29.60
N GLU A 87 -4.22 12.03 -30.92
CA GLU A 87 -4.34 10.71 -31.53
C GLU A 87 -3.13 9.88 -31.10
N ASP A 88 -3.34 8.92 -30.21
CA ASP A 88 -3.04 7.54 -30.56
C ASP A 88 -3.87 6.57 -29.70
N SER A 89 -4.28 5.48 -30.32
CA SER A 89 -5.38 4.61 -29.92
C SER A 89 -5.25 3.99 -28.53
N MET A 90 -6.19 4.29 -27.63
CA MET A 90 -6.64 3.35 -26.62
C MET A 90 -8.11 3.64 -26.30
N VAL A 91 -8.88 2.55 -26.20
CA VAL A 91 -10.31 2.51 -25.89
C VAL A 91 -10.67 3.58 -24.86
N ASP A 92 -11.76 4.30 -25.10
CA ASP A 92 -12.38 5.30 -24.22
C ASP A 92 -12.94 4.62 -22.95
N SER A 93 -12.08 3.89 -22.23
CA SER A 93 -12.45 3.14 -21.04
C SER A 93 -12.65 4.12 -19.90
N ASN A 94 -13.78 3.97 -19.22
CA ASN A 94 -14.12 4.77 -18.05
C ASN A 94 -12.95 4.72 -17.04
N PRO A 95 -12.40 5.87 -16.60
CA PRO A 95 -11.26 5.86 -15.68
C PRO A 95 -11.50 5.11 -14.37
N ILE A 96 -12.77 4.97 -13.95
CA ILE A 96 -13.17 4.15 -12.80
C ILE A 96 -12.96 2.65 -13.08
N GLU A 97 -13.32 2.20 -14.27
CA GLU A 97 -13.14 0.81 -14.72
C GLU A 97 -11.64 0.50 -14.83
N LEU A 98 -10.89 1.37 -15.52
CA LEU A 98 -9.42 1.28 -15.59
C LEU A 98 -8.78 1.20 -14.19
N SER A 99 -9.21 2.04 -13.26
CA SER A 99 -8.73 2.02 -11.88
C SER A 99 -9.00 0.67 -11.20
N ASN A 100 -10.17 0.06 -11.43
CA ASN A 100 -10.51 -1.24 -10.85
C ASN A 100 -9.69 -2.36 -11.48
N ASP A 101 -9.53 -2.35 -12.80
CA ASP A 101 -8.76 -3.35 -13.53
C ASP A 101 -7.29 -3.34 -13.10
N LEU A 102 -6.68 -2.17 -13.02
CA LEU A 102 -5.30 -2.01 -12.54
C LEU A 102 -5.14 -2.48 -11.09
N ARG A 103 -6.07 -2.08 -10.20
CA ARG A 103 -6.06 -2.53 -8.80
C ARG A 103 -6.08 -4.06 -8.72
N GLU A 104 -6.91 -4.70 -9.53
CA GLU A 104 -7.06 -6.15 -9.54
C GLU A 104 -5.87 -6.84 -10.20
N LEU A 105 -5.33 -6.31 -11.30
CA LEU A 105 -4.12 -6.79 -11.94
C LEU A 105 -2.95 -6.85 -10.95
N PHE A 106 -2.73 -5.79 -10.19
CA PHE A 106 -1.63 -5.73 -9.21
C PHE A 106 -1.94 -6.45 -7.88
N GLY A 107 -3.17 -6.91 -7.67
CA GLY A 107 -3.57 -7.64 -6.46
C GLY A 107 -3.74 -6.76 -5.22
N PHE A 108 -4.06 -5.48 -5.39
CA PHE A 108 -4.20 -4.55 -4.28
C PHE A 108 -5.58 -4.60 -3.62
N LYS A 109 -5.56 -4.47 -2.29
CA LYS A 109 -6.77 -4.14 -1.51
C LYS A 109 -7.13 -2.67 -1.70
N ILE A 110 -8.40 -2.32 -1.46
CA ILE A 110 -8.88 -0.92 -1.54
C ILE A 110 -8.07 0.02 -0.64
N SER A 111 -7.62 -0.44 0.53
CA SER A 111 -6.76 0.35 1.42
C SER A 111 -5.41 0.71 0.80
N HIS A 112 -4.78 -0.25 0.13
CA HIS A 112 -3.50 -0.04 -0.56
C HIS A 112 -3.70 0.90 -1.75
N TRP A 113 -4.77 0.67 -2.52
CA TRP A 113 -5.09 1.46 -3.69
C TRP A 113 -5.38 2.93 -3.35
N ALA A 114 -6.09 3.19 -2.25
CA ALA A 114 -6.33 4.54 -1.75
C ALA A 114 -5.02 5.27 -1.44
N ASN A 115 -4.05 4.58 -0.84
CA ASN A 115 -2.74 5.14 -0.53
C ASN A 115 -1.93 5.41 -1.82
N ILE A 116 -1.95 4.47 -2.76
CA ILE A 116 -1.28 4.61 -4.07
C ILE A 116 -1.88 5.75 -4.88
N LEU A 117 -3.20 5.96 -4.85
CA LEU A 117 -3.85 7.04 -5.60
C LEU A 117 -3.93 8.37 -4.83
N LYS A 118 -3.51 8.40 -3.57
CA LYS A 118 -3.61 9.58 -2.69
C LYS A 118 -5.05 10.11 -2.55
N VAL A 119 -6.00 9.19 -2.43
CA VAL A 119 -7.41 9.50 -2.22
C VAL A 119 -7.93 8.83 -0.94
N GLU A 120 -9.05 9.33 -0.42
CA GLU A 120 -9.69 8.70 0.73
C GLU A 120 -10.34 7.37 0.32
N ARG A 121 -10.32 6.37 1.22
CA ARG A 121 -10.93 5.05 0.94
C ARG A 121 -12.43 5.15 0.59
N LYS A 122 -13.17 6.08 1.21
CA LYS A 122 -14.58 6.33 0.90
C LYS A 122 -14.80 6.81 -0.54
N THR A 123 -13.84 7.56 -1.10
CA THR A 123 -13.89 8.00 -2.50
C THR A 123 -13.88 6.81 -3.44
N LEU A 124 -13.04 5.80 -3.18
CA LEU A 124 -13.01 4.57 -3.98
C LEU A 124 -14.29 3.75 -3.88
N TYR A 125 -14.93 3.70 -2.70
CA TYR A 125 -16.24 3.04 -2.56
C TYR A 125 -17.32 3.78 -3.35
N ASN A 126 -17.30 5.11 -3.34
CA ASN A 126 -18.26 5.92 -4.07
C ASN A 126 -18.12 5.76 -5.59
N TRP A 127 -16.91 5.57 -6.11
CA TRP A 127 -16.68 5.28 -7.54
C TRP A 127 -17.37 3.99 -7.99
N LYS A 128 -17.42 2.98 -7.12
CA LYS A 128 -18.11 1.72 -7.42
C LYS A 128 -19.63 1.88 -7.49
N SER A 129 -20.20 2.79 -6.71
CA SER A 129 -21.66 3.01 -6.67
C SER A 129 -22.16 4.03 -7.69
N ASN A 130 -21.32 4.97 -8.13
CA ASN A 130 -21.71 6.03 -9.06
C ASN A 130 -20.62 6.24 -10.12
N SER A 131 -20.95 5.95 -11.37
CA SER A 131 -20.04 6.08 -12.52
C SER A 131 -19.86 7.53 -13.00
N ASP A 132 -20.69 8.46 -12.54
CA ASP A 132 -20.69 9.88 -12.96
C ASP A 132 -19.87 10.79 -12.02
N ILE A 133 -18.95 10.21 -11.25
CA ILE A 133 -18.12 10.97 -10.30
C ILE A 133 -16.90 11.54 -11.02
N ASN A 134 -16.71 12.85 -10.87
CA ASN A 134 -15.51 13.53 -11.32
C ASN A 134 -14.29 13.11 -10.46
N ILE A 135 -13.29 12.49 -11.10
CA ILE A 135 -12.04 12.07 -10.46
C ILE A 135 -11.09 13.27 -10.44
N LYS A 136 -10.42 13.49 -9.30
CA LYS A 136 -9.40 14.54 -9.16
C LYS A 136 -8.28 14.35 -10.20
N SER A 137 -7.80 15.46 -10.77
CA SER A 137 -6.70 15.48 -11.75
C SER A 137 -5.46 14.69 -11.30
N ASP A 138 -5.12 14.79 -10.01
CA ASP A 138 -3.95 14.10 -9.46
C ASP A 138 -4.14 12.58 -9.50
N ALA A 139 -5.32 12.09 -9.13
CA ALA A 139 -5.62 10.67 -9.18
C ALA A 139 -5.63 10.14 -10.63
N LEU A 140 -6.12 10.92 -11.59
CA LEU A 140 -6.05 10.59 -13.03
C LEU A 140 -4.60 10.51 -13.52
N SER A 141 -3.76 11.49 -13.14
CA SER A 141 -2.34 11.50 -13.51
C SER A 141 -1.60 10.28 -12.96
N ARG A 142 -1.90 9.90 -11.71
CA ARG A 142 -1.38 8.69 -11.06
C ARG A 142 -1.86 7.41 -11.76
N LEU A 143 -3.14 7.35 -12.15
CA LEU A 143 -3.69 6.23 -12.93
C LEU A 143 -3.01 6.08 -14.29
N SER A 144 -2.72 7.19 -14.98
CA SER A 144 -2.00 7.16 -16.26
C SER A 144 -0.64 6.48 -16.14
N VAL A 145 0.17 6.86 -15.15
CA VAL A 145 1.49 6.25 -14.89
C VAL A 145 1.35 4.76 -14.55
N LEU A 146 0.36 4.39 -13.73
CA LEU A 146 0.11 3.00 -13.36
C LEU A 146 -0.38 2.16 -14.54
N ASN A 147 -1.15 2.76 -15.46
CA ASN A 147 -1.55 2.11 -16.71
C ASN A 147 -0.33 1.82 -17.58
N GLU A 148 0.59 2.78 -17.71
CA GLU A 148 1.82 2.60 -18.45
C GLU A 148 2.70 1.49 -17.85
N PHE A 149 2.85 1.48 -16.52
CA PHE A 149 3.53 0.42 -15.78
C PHE A 149 2.91 -0.96 -16.01
N SER A 150 1.58 -1.04 -16.15
CA SER A 150 0.87 -2.31 -16.35
C SER A 150 1.36 -3.09 -17.56
N SER A 151 1.85 -2.41 -18.60
CA SER A 151 2.42 -3.02 -19.81
C SER A 151 3.71 -3.80 -19.56
N LYS A 152 4.42 -3.49 -18.47
CA LYS A 152 5.66 -4.15 -18.03
C LYS A 152 5.44 -5.11 -16.86
N PHE A 153 4.28 -5.03 -16.23
CA PHE A 153 3.97 -5.84 -15.06
C PHE A 153 3.66 -7.28 -15.46
N ARG A 154 4.37 -8.23 -14.85
CA ARG A 154 4.09 -9.65 -15.03
C ARG A 154 2.94 -10.10 -14.12
N ALA A 155 1.84 -10.56 -14.73
CA ALA A 155 0.58 -10.86 -14.03
C ALA A 155 0.72 -11.92 -12.93
N GLU A 156 1.63 -12.88 -13.09
CA GLU A 156 1.93 -13.92 -12.11
C GLU A 156 2.47 -13.34 -10.78
N HIS A 157 3.11 -12.16 -10.83
CA HIS A 157 3.65 -11.50 -9.65
C HIS A 157 2.56 -11.02 -8.70
N LYS A 158 1.31 -10.86 -9.17
CA LYS A 158 0.13 -10.40 -8.42
C LYS A 158 0.01 -11.01 -7.01
N LYS A 159 0.27 -12.31 -6.86
CA LYS A 159 0.10 -13.06 -5.59
C LYS A 159 1.03 -12.55 -4.47
N PHE A 160 2.21 -12.05 -4.83
CA PHE A 160 3.24 -11.60 -3.88
C PHE A 160 3.51 -10.11 -3.95
N PHE A 161 3.22 -9.47 -5.09
CA PHE A 161 3.50 -8.06 -5.33
C PHE A 161 2.92 -7.12 -4.26
N ALA A 162 1.63 -7.23 -3.96
CA ALA A 162 1.01 -6.41 -2.92
C ALA A 162 1.61 -6.63 -1.51
N LYS A 163 2.15 -7.83 -1.23
CA LYS A 163 2.82 -8.16 0.05
C LYS A 163 4.24 -7.61 0.11
N MET A 164 4.88 -7.40 -1.03
CA MET A 164 6.20 -6.76 -1.13
C MET A 164 6.14 -5.25 -1.02
N ILE A 165 4.96 -4.66 -1.15
CA ILE A 165 4.77 -3.22 -0.93
C ILE A 165 4.26 -2.96 0.49
N PHE A 166 3.18 -3.63 0.89
CA PHE A 166 2.45 -3.31 2.13
C PHE A 166 2.48 -4.42 3.19
N GLY A 167 3.23 -5.49 2.96
CA GLY A 167 3.19 -6.69 3.79
C GLY A 167 4.48 -6.96 4.57
N ARG A 168 4.58 -8.21 5.02
CA ARG A 168 5.70 -8.72 5.83
C ARG A 168 7.04 -8.71 5.09
N TYR A 169 7.02 -8.83 3.76
CA TYR A 169 8.21 -8.82 2.91
C TYR A 169 8.39 -7.44 2.25
N SER A 170 7.99 -6.37 2.95
CA SER A 170 7.97 -5.05 2.36
C SER A 170 9.38 -4.60 1.96
N ASN A 171 9.55 -4.32 0.68
CA ASN A 171 10.71 -3.63 0.16
C ASN A 171 10.46 -2.12 0.28
N LYS A 172 11.40 -1.42 0.94
CA LYS A 172 11.27 0.00 1.24
C LYS A 172 11.29 0.86 -0.03
N GLU A 173 12.14 0.53 -0.99
CA GLU A 173 12.28 1.28 -2.24
C GLU A 173 11.01 1.16 -3.07
N LEU A 174 10.48 -0.07 -3.20
CA LEU A 174 9.22 -0.33 -3.87
C LEU A 174 8.04 0.38 -3.19
N LEU A 175 7.97 0.36 -1.85
CA LEU A 175 6.96 1.12 -1.13
C LEU A 175 7.04 2.62 -1.40
N VAL A 176 8.24 3.19 -1.37
CA VAL A 176 8.46 4.62 -1.62
C VAL A 176 8.07 4.97 -3.06
N ALA A 177 8.49 4.19 -4.06
CA ALA A 177 8.16 4.42 -5.46
C ALA A 177 6.64 4.48 -5.70
N PHE A 178 5.87 3.58 -5.07
CA PHE A 178 4.40 3.53 -5.22
C PHE A 178 3.63 4.53 -4.36
N THR A 179 4.23 5.06 -3.28
CA THR A 179 3.53 5.93 -2.32
C THR A 179 4.07 7.36 -2.25
N ARG A 180 5.05 7.71 -3.08
CA ARG A 180 5.54 9.09 -3.20
C ARG A 180 4.46 10.05 -3.71
N GLU A 181 4.71 11.35 -3.51
CA GLU A 181 3.75 12.40 -3.82
C GLU A 181 3.48 12.52 -5.33
N LYS A 182 4.52 12.44 -6.16
CA LYS A 182 4.40 12.39 -7.61
C LYS A 182 4.92 11.05 -8.12
N LEU A 183 4.02 10.22 -8.65
CA LEU A 183 4.39 8.95 -9.27
C LEU A 183 5.28 9.23 -10.50
N ASP A 184 6.35 8.45 -10.60
CA ASP A 184 7.30 8.51 -11.70
C ASP A 184 7.46 7.10 -12.25
N LEU A 185 7.29 6.93 -13.55
CA LEU A 185 7.30 5.60 -14.17
C LEU A 185 8.67 4.93 -14.03
N GLN A 186 9.76 5.68 -14.24
CA GLN A 186 11.10 5.11 -14.24
C GLN A 186 11.47 4.62 -12.84
N GLU A 187 11.19 5.42 -11.81
CA GLU A 187 11.43 4.99 -10.43
C GLU A 187 10.61 3.76 -10.02
N ILE A 188 9.38 3.61 -10.54
CA ILE A 188 8.56 2.42 -10.32
C ILE A 188 9.18 1.20 -10.99
N LEU A 189 9.63 1.35 -12.25
CA LEU A 189 10.26 0.27 -13.00
C LEU A 189 11.56 -0.16 -12.34
N ASP A 190 12.44 0.78 -12.00
CA ASP A 190 13.71 0.48 -11.32
C ASP A 190 13.46 -0.25 -9.99
N ALA A 191 12.49 0.20 -9.19
CA ALA A 191 12.15 -0.45 -7.93
C ALA A 191 11.51 -1.83 -8.13
N TYR A 192 10.76 -2.04 -9.22
CA TYR A 192 10.19 -3.34 -9.57
C TYR A 192 11.26 -4.33 -10.04
N ASP A 193 12.18 -3.88 -10.89
CA ASP A 193 13.29 -4.68 -11.39
C ASP A 193 14.20 -5.13 -10.24
N ASN A 194 14.46 -4.25 -9.27
CA ASN A 194 15.23 -4.56 -8.05
C ASN A 194 14.65 -5.73 -7.23
N VAL A 195 13.36 -6.02 -7.39
CA VAL A 195 12.68 -7.09 -6.65
C VAL A 195 12.12 -8.19 -7.54
N TYR A 196 12.45 -8.16 -8.83
CA TYR A 196 11.86 -9.04 -9.84
C TYR A 196 12.19 -10.51 -9.55
N ASP A 197 13.47 -10.80 -9.34
CA ASP A 197 13.95 -12.16 -9.05
C ASP A 197 13.37 -12.71 -7.73
N ASP A 198 13.15 -11.85 -6.74
CA ASP A 198 12.51 -12.23 -5.49
C ASP A 198 11.06 -12.67 -5.73
N LEU A 199 10.31 -11.93 -6.55
CA LEU A 199 8.94 -12.27 -6.95
C LEU A 199 8.91 -13.62 -7.67
N ASP A 200 9.80 -13.84 -8.63
CA ASP A 200 9.92 -15.10 -9.35
C ASP A 200 10.25 -16.27 -8.42
N GLY A 201 11.17 -16.04 -7.48
CA GLY A 201 11.50 -17.00 -6.44
C GLY A 201 10.30 -17.35 -5.56
N PHE A 202 9.48 -16.37 -5.18
CA PHE A 202 8.28 -16.62 -4.39
C PHE A 202 7.22 -17.42 -5.15
N ILE A 203 7.00 -17.12 -6.43
CA ILE A 203 6.06 -17.83 -7.29
C ILE A 203 6.50 -19.29 -7.44
N THR A 204 7.75 -19.50 -7.87
CA THR A 204 8.31 -20.84 -8.08
C THR A 204 8.23 -21.70 -6.82
N ARG A 205 8.60 -21.14 -5.65
CA ARG A 205 8.49 -21.87 -4.38
C ARG A 205 7.05 -22.17 -4.00
N ALA A 206 6.11 -21.28 -4.29
CA ALA A 206 4.71 -21.48 -3.98
C ALA A 206 4.06 -22.58 -4.84
N ASP A 207 4.50 -22.72 -6.10
CA ASP A 207 4.00 -23.73 -7.02
C ASP A 207 4.57 -25.13 -6.71
N ILE A 208 5.82 -25.21 -6.23
CA ILE A 208 6.41 -26.48 -5.75
C ILE A 208 5.69 -26.99 -4.49
N LEU A 209 5.18 -26.07 -3.66
CA LEU A 209 4.58 -26.39 -2.36
C LEU A 209 3.05 -26.52 -2.40
N SER A 210 2.40 -26.30 -3.55
CA SER A 210 0.95 -26.42 -3.74
C SER A 210 0.55 -27.81 -4.19
#